data_AF-A0A2W4MKI2-F1
#
_entry.id   AF-A0A2W4MKI2-F1
#
_cell.length_a   1.000
_cell.length_b   1.000
_cell.length_c   1.000
_cell.angle_alpha   90.00
_cell.angle_beta   90.00
_cell.angle_gamma   90.00
#
_symmetry.space_group_name_H-M   'P 1'
#
loop_
_entity.id
_entity.type
_entity.pdbx_description
1 polymer ?
#
loop_
_entity_poly.entity_id
_entity_poly.type
_entity_poly.pdbx_seq_one_letter_code
_entity_poly.pdbx_strand_id
1 'polypeptide(L)'
;MIPPIEPIRAATTAPVHRVEPKPAPGFEEGLGSALQSLADAERHADAVAMDIATGGQASVHDLMIATTKAQLSLELAVQVRNRAIEAYQEIMRLQI
;
A
#
# COMPACT_ATOMS: atom_id res chain seq x y z
N MET A 1 62.28 37.74 2.44
CA MET A 1 61.46 36.98 1.48
C MET A 1 60.35 36.32 2.28
N ILE A 2 59.08 36.69 2.03
CA ILE A 2 57.91 36.09 2.69
C ILE A 2 57.41 34.97 1.76
N PRO A 3 57.17 33.74 2.23
CA PRO A 3 56.67 32.67 1.38
C PRO A 3 55.25 32.95 0.88
N PRO A 4 54.89 32.49 -0.33
CA PRO A 4 53.57 32.72 -0.91
C PRO A 4 52.48 31.94 -0.18
N ILE A 5 51.32 32.57 0.00
CA ILE A 5 50.10 31.96 0.54
C ILE A 5 49.50 31.01 -0.50
N GLU A 6 49.34 29.75 -0.10
CA GLU A 6 48.68 28.73 -0.92
C GLU A 6 47.16 28.98 -0.99
N PRO A 7 46.52 28.81 -2.16
CA PRO A 7 45.07 28.93 -2.25
C PRO A 7 44.39 27.76 -1.51
N ILE A 8 43.34 28.07 -0.76
CA ILE A 8 42.48 27.09 -0.09
C ILE A 8 41.94 26.13 -1.16
N ARG A 9 42.45 24.89 -1.19
CA ARG A 9 41.85 23.79 -1.95
C ARG A 9 40.44 23.60 -1.40
N ALA A 10 39.43 23.91 -2.22
CA ALA A 10 38.05 23.57 -1.92
C ALA A 10 37.99 22.09 -1.56
N ALA A 11 37.57 21.81 -0.33
CA ALA A 11 37.37 20.44 0.13
C ALA A 11 36.45 19.74 -0.87
N THR A 12 36.96 18.65 -1.43
CA THR A 12 36.23 17.69 -2.25
C THR A 12 34.88 17.41 -1.60
N THR A 13 33.81 17.70 -2.34
CA THR A 13 32.46 17.28 -2.02
C THR A 13 32.48 15.78 -1.72
N ALA A 14 32.21 15.41 -0.47
CA ALA A 14 31.97 14.03 -0.08
C ALA A 14 30.88 13.42 -1.00
N PRO A 15 30.96 12.13 -1.34
CA PRO A 15 29.93 11.50 -2.14
C PRO A 15 28.62 11.56 -1.36
N VAL A 16 27.69 12.38 -1.85
CA VAL A 16 26.30 12.35 -1.41
C VAL A 16 25.82 10.93 -1.68
N HIS A 17 25.54 10.16 -0.62
CA HIS A 17 24.80 8.91 -0.73
C HIS A 17 23.44 9.28 -1.32
N ARG A 18 23.33 9.16 -2.64
CA ARG A 18 22.05 9.17 -3.32
C ARG A 18 21.34 7.93 -2.81
N VAL A 19 20.36 8.12 -1.93
CA VAL A 19 19.40 7.07 -1.63
C VAL A 19 18.73 6.76 -2.95
N GLU A 20 19.15 5.68 -3.60
CA GLU A 20 18.42 5.15 -4.75
C GLU A 20 17.02 4.83 -4.25
N PRO A 21 15.96 5.41 -4.84
CA PRO A 21 14.62 5.05 -4.46
C PRO A 21 14.46 3.57 -4.74
N LYS A 22 14.38 2.77 -3.68
CA LYS A 22 13.98 1.37 -3.80
C LYS A 22 12.65 1.38 -4.57
N PRO A 23 12.55 0.67 -5.71
CA PRO A 23 11.32 0.64 -6.48
C PRO A 23 10.19 0.25 -5.53
N ALA A 24 9.21 1.15 -5.39
CA ALA A 24 8.00 0.83 -4.65
C ALA A 24 7.36 -0.39 -5.31
N PRO A 25 6.74 -1.29 -4.53
CA PRO A 25 5.97 -2.40 -5.09
C PRO A 25 5.06 -1.87 -6.20
N GLY A 26 5.02 -2.58 -7.33
CA GLY A 26 4.18 -2.16 -8.45
C GLY A 26 2.72 -2.07 -8.02
N PHE A 27 1.92 -1.26 -8.71
CA PHE A 27 0.49 -1.15 -8.44
C PHE A 27 -0.21 -2.52 -8.45
N GLU A 28 0.19 -3.42 -9.35
CA GLU A 28 -0.29 -4.81 -9.41
C GLU A 28 -0.03 -5.56 -8.10
N GLU A 29 1.17 -5.43 -7.54
CA GLU A 29 1.60 -6.09 -6.31
C GLU A 29 0.84 -5.52 -5.09
N GLY A 30 0.66 -4.19 -5.06
CA GLY A 30 -0.16 -3.52 -4.05
C GLY A 30 -1.64 -3.90 -4.11
N LEU A 31 -2.21 -3.99 -5.32
CA LEU A 31 -3.59 -4.42 -5.53
C LEU A 31 -3.77 -5.91 -5.16
N GLY A 32 -2.83 -6.77 -5.55
CA GLY A 32 -2.83 -8.18 -5.18
C GLY A 32 -2.79 -8.36 -3.66
N SER A 33 -1.91 -7.63 -2.97
CA SER A 33 -1.84 -7.66 -1.51
C SER A 33 -3.13 -7.15 -0.84
N ALA A 34 -3.78 -6.13 -1.41
CA ALA A 34 -5.03 -5.58 -0.89
C ALA A 34 -6.20 -6.56 -1.06
N LEU A 35 -6.30 -7.22 -2.22
CA LEU A 35 -7.28 -8.28 -2.47
C LEU A 35 -7.08 -9.48 -1.56
N GLN A 36 -5.82 -9.89 -1.35
CA GLN A 36 -5.49 -10.95 -0.39
C GLN A 36 -5.94 -10.56 1.03
N SER A 37 -5.66 -9.33 1.44
CA SER A 37 -6.06 -8.80 2.75
C SER A 37 -7.58 -8.76 2.92
N LEU A 38 -8.34 -8.45 1.86
CA LEU A 38 -9.80 -8.50 1.87
C LEU A 38 -10.30 -9.94 2.07
N ALA A 39 -9.77 -10.90 1.30
CA ALA A 39 -10.15 -12.30 1.42
C ALA A 39 -9.81 -12.87 2.83
N ASP A 40 -8.70 -12.43 3.41
CA ASP A 40 -8.32 -12.81 4.78
C ASP A 40 -9.26 -12.16 5.82
N ALA A 41 -9.70 -10.92 5.60
CA ALA A 41 -10.66 -10.23 6.46
C ALA A 41 -12.05 -10.91 6.43
N GLU A 42 -12.53 -11.34 5.26
CA GLU A 42 -13.77 -12.12 5.15
C GLU A 42 -13.67 -13.44 5.91
N ARG A 43 -12.59 -14.22 5.68
CA ARG A 43 -12.38 -15.49 6.40
C ARG A 43 -12.29 -15.30 7.91
N HIS A 44 -11.69 -14.20 8.37
CA HIS A 44 -11.63 -13.87 9.78
C HIS A 44 -13.03 -13.54 10.36
N ALA A 45 -13.84 -12.77 9.63
CA ALA A 45 -15.21 -12.48 10.04
C ALA A 45 -16.06 -13.77 10.14
N ASP A 46 -15.93 -14.68 9.18
CA ASP A 46 -16.60 -16.00 9.23
C ASP A 46 -16.15 -16.83 10.43
N ALA A 47 -14.85 -16.86 10.72
CA ALA A 47 -14.31 -17.58 11.88
C ALA A 47 -14.84 -17.02 13.20
N VAL A 48 -14.90 -15.69 13.33
CA VAL A 48 -15.46 -15.00 14.51
C VAL A 48 -16.95 -15.29 14.64
N ALA A 49 -17.71 -15.26 13.53
CA ALA A 49 -19.13 -15.60 13.54
C ALA A 49 -19.38 -17.04 14.00
N MET A 50 -18.55 -17.99 13.54
CA MET A 50 -18.60 -19.39 13.95
C MET A 50 -18.28 -19.54 15.44
N ASP A 51 -17.25 -18.84 15.94
CA ASP A 51 -16.86 -18.87 17.36
C ASP A 51 -17.99 -18.38 18.27
N ILE A 52 -18.63 -17.25 17.91
CA ILE A 52 -19.81 -16.71 18.61
C ILE A 52 -20.96 -17.72 18.60
N ALA A 53 -21.24 -18.35 17.45
CA ALA A 53 -22.32 -19.33 17.33
C ALA A 53 -22.08 -20.59 18.18
N THR A 54 -20.82 -20.97 18.41
CA THR A 54 -20.44 -22.10 19.27
C THR A 54 -20.33 -21.75 20.77
N GLY A 55 -20.56 -20.48 21.14
CA GLY A 55 -20.48 -20.01 22.52
C GLY A 55 -19.06 -19.61 22.97
N GLY A 56 -18.19 -19.27 22.03
CA GLY A 56 -16.83 -18.77 22.25
C GLY A 56 -16.78 -17.37 22.89
N GLN A 57 -15.57 -16.88 23.14
CA GLN A 57 -15.32 -15.63 23.88
C GLN A 57 -15.39 -14.37 23.01
N ALA A 58 -15.52 -14.52 21.69
CA ALA A 58 -15.66 -13.40 20.78
C ALA A 58 -16.95 -12.61 21.07
N SER A 59 -16.86 -11.29 21.08
CA SER A 59 -18.02 -10.41 21.35
C SER A 59 -18.74 -10.07 20.05
N VAL A 60 -20.05 -9.85 20.13
CA VAL A 60 -20.85 -9.29 19.02
C VAL A 60 -20.27 -7.95 18.53
N HIS A 61 -19.58 -7.21 19.41
CA HIS A 61 -18.87 -5.99 19.04
C HIS A 61 -17.70 -6.24 18.07
N ASP A 62 -16.93 -7.31 18.28
CA ASP A 62 -15.82 -7.68 17.40
C ASP A 62 -16.32 -8.09 16.02
N LEU A 63 -17.44 -8.82 15.97
CA LEU A 63 -18.13 -9.15 14.71
C LEU A 63 -18.60 -7.90 13.97
N MET A 64 -19.19 -6.92 14.67
CA MET A 64 -19.61 -5.66 14.05
C MET A 64 -18.42 -4.88 13.48
N ILE A 65 -17.30 -4.81 14.21
CA ILE A 65 -16.08 -4.15 13.71
C ILE A 65 -15.53 -4.88 12.48
N ALA A 66 -15.41 -6.21 12.55
CA ALA A 66 -14.91 -7.03 11.45
C ALA A 66 -15.77 -6.84 10.20
N THR A 67 -17.10 -6.86 10.35
CA THR A 67 -18.05 -6.68 9.25
C THR A 67 -17.95 -5.28 8.63
N THR A 68 -17.87 -4.23 9.47
CA THR A 68 -17.72 -2.85 9.00
C THR A 68 -16.41 -2.66 8.23
N LYS A 69 -15.31 -3.26 8.73
CA LYS A 69 -14.02 -3.23 8.05
C LYS A 69 -14.05 -3.94 6.71
N ALA A 70 -14.71 -5.10 6.63
CA ALA A 70 -14.88 -5.85 5.38
C ALA A 70 -15.68 -5.04 4.35
N GLN A 71 -16.81 -4.43 4.76
CA GLN A 71 -17.63 -3.58 3.88
C GLN A 71 -16.84 -2.40 3.32
N LEU A 72 -16.13 -1.64 4.17
CA LEU A 72 -15.32 -0.51 3.72
C LEU A 72 -14.20 -0.95 2.76
N SER A 73 -13.57 -2.09 3.05
CA SER A 73 -12.51 -2.63 2.20
C SER A 73 -13.04 -3.07 0.84
N LEU A 74 -14.26 -3.62 0.77
CA LEU A 74 -14.93 -3.97 -0.47
C LEU A 74 -15.30 -2.73 -1.28
N GLU A 75 -15.85 -1.69 -0.65
CA GLU A 75 -16.15 -0.41 -1.31
C GLU A 75 -14.89 0.19 -1.95
N LEU A 76 -13.79 0.20 -1.20
CA LEU A 76 -12.49 0.64 -1.71
C LEU A 76 -12.04 -0.21 -2.90
N ALA A 77 -12.16 -1.54 -2.82
CA ALA A 77 -11.78 -2.44 -3.92
C ALA A 77 -12.60 -2.16 -5.19
N VAL A 78 -13.90 -1.87 -5.06
CA VAL A 78 -14.76 -1.49 -6.19
C VAL A 78 -14.29 -0.17 -6.83
N GLN A 79 -13.96 0.83 -6.01
CA GLN A 79 -13.43 2.11 -6.51
C GLN A 79 -12.12 1.93 -7.26
N VAL A 80 -11.20 1.13 -6.72
CA VAL A 80 -9.92 0.82 -7.37
C VAL A 80 -10.13 0.08 -8.70
N ARG A 81 -11.03 -0.91 -8.73
CA ARG A 81 -11.42 -1.61 -9.96
C ARG A 81 -11.96 -0.65 -11.01
N ASN A 82 -12.85 0.26 -10.64
CA ASN A 82 -13.40 1.25 -11.57
C ASN A 82 -12.31 2.16 -12.13
N ARG A 83 -11.41 2.67 -11.27
CA ARG A 83 -10.31 3.52 -11.70
C ARG A 83 -9.32 2.80 -12.63
N ALA A 84 -9.06 1.52 -12.39
CA ALA A 84 -8.22 0.69 -13.25
C ALA A 84 -8.86 0.50 -14.64
N ILE A 85 -10.16 0.25 -14.70
CA ILE A 85 -10.91 0.14 -15.96
C ILE A 85 -10.89 1.47 -16.72
N GLU A 86 -11.11 2.60 -16.03
CA GLU A 86 -11.01 3.94 -16.63
C GLU A 86 -9.62 4.23 -17.18
N ALA A 87 -8.57 3.91 -16.43
CA ALA A 87 -7.19 4.09 -16.88
C ALA A 87 -6.88 3.27 -18.13
N TYR A 88 -7.36 2.03 -18.19
CA TYR A 88 -7.24 1.20 -19.38
C TYR A 88 -7.98 1.79 -20.59
N GLN A 89 -9.21 2.27 -20.38
CA GLN A 89 -9.98 2.94 -21.44
C GLN A 89 -9.29 4.20 -21.96
N GLU A 90 -8.72 5.00 -21.06
CA GLU A 90 -8.01 6.24 -21.43
C GLU A 90 -6.76 5.97 -22.27
N ILE A 91 -5.97 4.94 -21.91
CA ILE A 91 -4.82 4.50 -22.72
C ILE A 91 -5.26 4.11 -24.14
N MET A 92 -6.39 3.40 -24.26
CA MET A 92 -6.93 3.01 -25.57
C MET A 92 -7.38 4.21 -26.41
N ARG A 93 -7.88 5.29 -25.78
CA ARG A 93 -8.25 6.53 -26.48
C ARG A 93 -7.06 7.34 -26.98
N LEU A 94 -5.89 7.20 -26.36
CA LEU A 94 -4.66 7.88 -26.81
C LEU A 94 -4.03 7.25 -28.05
N GLN A 95 -4.38 5.99 -28.38
CA GLN A 95 -3.78 5.22 -29.47
C GLN A 95 -4.62 5.20 -30.76
N ILE A 96 -5.80 5.82 -30.77
CA ILE A 96 -6.60 6.06 -31.98
C ILE A 96 -6.35 7.47 -32.54
#